data_AF-A0A918JVJ1-F1
#
_entry.id   AF-A0A918JVJ1-F1
#
_cell.length_a   1.000
_cell.length_b   1.000
_cell.length_c   1.000
_cell.angle_alpha   90.00
_cell.angle_beta   90.00
_cell.angle_gamma   90.00
#
_symmetry.space_group_name_H-M   'P 1'
#
loop_
_entity.id
_entity.type
_entity.pdbx_description
1 polymer ?
#
loop_
_entity_poly.entity_id
_entity_poly.type
_entity_poly.pdbx_seq_one_letter_code
_entity_poly.pdbx_strand_id
1 'polypeptide(L)'
;MFKKQIKNVVLYLKKYFNFVFQHTLSTNITVMSFGKRVSELRKQHKISQEELSKKIEVHQNVIGRYEREEAKPSIEVASKLADIFNVSLDYLVGKTELLMDESISNRILTIQKLPDTDREHILFTIDAMIRDAKARLAYS
;
A
#
# COMPACT_ATOMS: atom_id res chain seq x y z
N MET A 1 -19.10 -28.50 -41.71
CA MET A 1 -19.58 -27.15 -41.32
C MET A 1 -19.41 -26.90 -39.80
N PHE A 2 -19.94 -27.75 -38.91
CA PHE A 2 -19.86 -27.61 -37.45
C PHE A 2 -18.44 -27.43 -36.83
N LYS A 3 -17.43 -28.17 -37.31
CA LYS A 3 -16.04 -28.07 -36.78
C LYS A 3 -15.42 -26.68 -36.94
N LYS A 4 -15.80 -25.92 -37.98
CA LYS A 4 -15.30 -24.55 -38.22
C LYS A 4 -15.94 -23.55 -37.24
N GLN A 5 -17.20 -23.75 -36.92
CA GLN A 5 -17.97 -22.93 -35.98
C GLN A 5 -17.44 -23.09 -34.55
N ILE A 6 -17.12 -24.32 -34.14
CA ILE A 6 -16.49 -24.61 -32.84
C ILE A 6 -15.10 -23.96 -32.74
N LYS A 7 -14.27 -24.03 -33.79
CA LYS A 7 -12.94 -23.37 -33.80
C LYS A 7 -13.05 -21.86 -33.63
N ASN A 8 -14.04 -21.22 -34.26
CA ASN A 8 -14.25 -19.78 -34.13
C ASN A 8 -14.71 -19.38 -32.72
N VAL A 9 -15.58 -20.19 -32.10
CA VAL A 9 -16.00 -19.98 -30.70
C VAL A 9 -14.81 -20.13 -29.75
N VAL A 10 -13.98 -21.16 -29.92
CA VAL A 10 -12.77 -21.35 -29.10
C VAL A 10 -11.78 -20.19 -29.29
N LEU A 11 -11.61 -19.69 -30.53
CA LEU A 11 -10.74 -18.55 -30.81
C LEU A 11 -11.27 -17.26 -30.15
N TYR A 12 -12.58 -17.04 -30.21
CA TYR A 12 -13.24 -15.92 -29.56
C TYR A 12 -13.12 -16.00 -28.05
N LEU A 13 -13.36 -17.18 -27.45
CA LEU A 13 -13.21 -17.39 -26.02
C LEU A 13 -11.74 -17.23 -25.57
N LYS A 14 -10.76 -17.67 -26.37
CA LYS A 14 -9.34 -17.40 -26.10
C LYS A 14 -9.00 -15.92 -26.19
N LYS A 15 -9.55 -15.20 -27.17
CA LYS A 15 -9.35 -13.74 -27.31
C LYS A 15 -10.00 -12.98 -26.16
N TYR A 16 -11.22 -13.37 -25.78
CA TYR A 16 -11.95 -12.80 -24.65
C TYR A 16 -11.24 -13.10 -23.33
N PHE A 17 -10.78 -14.34 -23.13
CA PHE A 17 -9.96 -14.72 -21.97
C PHE A 17 -8.67 -13.91 -21.92
N ASN A 18 -7.94 -13.77 -23.03
CA ASN A 18 -6.74 -12.93 -23.07
C ASN A 18 -7.04 -11.45 -22.83
N PHE A 19 -8.15 -10.92 -23.34
CA PHE A 19 -8.57 -9.54 -23.11
C PHE A 19 -8.92 -9.29 -21.64
N VAL A 20 -9.72 -10.19 -21.04
CA VAL A 20 -10.03 -10.14 -19.61
C VAL A 20 -8.75 -10.30 -18.78
N PHE A 21 -7.87 -11.24 -19.14
CA PHE A 21 -6.60 -11.48 -18.45
C PHE A 21 -5.65 -10.27 -18.53
N GLN A 22 -5.52 -9.63 -19.70
CA GLN A 22 -4.71 -8.43 -19.88
C GLN A 22 -5.31 -7.21 -19.16
N HIS A 23 -6.63 -7.06 -19.10
CA HIS A 23 -7.27 -5.96 -18.36
C HIS A 23 -7.30 -6.19 -16.85
N THR A 24 -7.38 -7.44 -16.36
CA THR A 24 -7.16 -7.72 -14.93
C THR A 24 -5.74 -7.38 -14.49
N LEU A 25 -4.75 -7.48 -15.39
CA LEU A 25 -3.35 -7.10 -15.12
C LEU A 25 -3.06 -5.60 -15.24
N SER A 26 -4.00 -4.79 -15.73
CA SER A 26 -3.84 -3.31 -15.81
C SER A 26 -4.01 -2.62 -14.46
N THR A 27 -4.38 -3.35 -13.40
CA THR A 27 -4.33 -2.90 -12.00
C THR A 27 -3.16 -3.53 -11.25
N ASN A 28 -2.06 -3.85 -11.95
CA ASN A 28 -0.76 -4.01 -11.29
C ASN A 28 -0.24 -2.62 -10.88
N ILE A 29 -0.84 -2.03 -9.84
CA ILE A 29 0.01 -1.34 -8.87
C ILE A 29 0.97 -2.43 -8.42
N THR A 30 2.22 -2.36 -8.83
CA THR A 30 3.24 -3.30 -8.39
C THR A 30 3.42 -3.10 -6.90
N VAL A 31 2.61 -3.79 -6.10
CA VAL A 31 2.69 -3.78 -4.66
C VAL A 31 4.10 -4.20 -4.31
N MET A 32 4.90 -3.25 -3.85
CA MET A 32 6.27 -3.54 -3.46
C MET A 32 6.26 -4.51 -2.28
N SER A 33 7.11 -5.53 -2.36
CA SER A 33 7.27 -6.50 -1.28
C SER A 33 7.94 -5.85 -0.05
N PHE A 34 7.73 -6.44 1.12
CA PHE A 34 8.26 -5.96 2.40
C PHE A 34 9.78 -5.72 2.33
N GLY A 35 10.56 -6.70 1.86
CA GLY A 35 12.01 -6.64 1.78
C GLY A 35 12.50 -5.52 0.86
N LYS A 36 11.83 -5.31 -0.28
CA LYS A 36 12.12 -4.18 -1.17
C LYS A 36 11.85 -2.85 -0.49
N ARG A 37 10.70 -2.70 0.18
CA ARG A 37 10.35 -1.48 0.92
C ARG A 37 11.36 -1.17 2.03
N VAL A 38 11.74 -2.18 2.82
CA VAL A 38 12.77 -2.02 3.87
C VAL A 38 14.09 -1.56 3.26
N SER A 39 14.53 -2.14 2.14
CA SER A 39 15.78 -1.74 1.48
C SER A 39 15.72 -0.30 0.97
N GLU A 40 14.59 0.12 0.39
CA GLU A 40 14.40 1.48 -0.11
C GLU A 40 14.32 2.51 1.01
N LEU A 41 13.48 2.29 2.02
CA LEU A 41 13.38 3.17 3.19
C LEU A 41 14.74 3.30 3.90
N ARG A 42 15.46 2.18 4.07
CA ARG A 42 16.81 2.22 4.65
C ARG A 42 17.76 3.12 3.85
N LYS A 43 17.74 3.03 2.51
CA LYS A 43 18.56 3.86 1.62
C LYS A 43 18.13 5.33 1.65
N GLN A 44 16.83 5.61 1.69
CA GLN A 44 16.29 6.97 1.81
C GLN A 44 16.72 7.64 3.12
N HIS A 45 16.74 6.88 4.21
CA HIS A 45 17.24 7.31 5.52
C HIS A 45 18.78 7.31 5.62
N LYS A 46 19.49 6.90 4.57
CA LYS A 46 20.96 6.89 4.48
C LYS A 46 21.65 6.08 5.58
N ILE A 47 21.04 4.98 6.03
CA ILE A 47 21.62 4.09 7.05
C ILE A 47 22.07 2.74 6.47
N SER A 48 23.09 2.13 7.05
CA SER A 48 23.58 0.81 6.65
C SER A 48 22.72 -0.32 7.25
N GLN A 49 22.88 -1.55 6.74
CA GLN A 49 22.22 -2.72 7.34
C GLN A 49 22.69 -2.96 8.78
N GLU A 50 23.96 -2.66 9.07
CA GLU A 50 24.51 -2.76 10.41
C GLU A 50 23.86 -1.74 11.37
N GLU A 51 23.75 -0.48 10.95
CA GLU A 51 23.10 0.57 11.74
C GLU A 51 21.62 0.27 11.98
N LEU A 52 20.90 -0.19 10.96
CA LEU A 52 19.50 -0.60 11.13
C LEU A 52 19.37 -1.77 12.10
N SER A 53 20.27 -2.76 12.02
CA SER A 53 20.26 -3.92 12.90
C SER A 53 20.44 -3.56 14.38
N LYS A 54 21.30 -2.57 14.66
CA LYS A 54 21.49 -2.01 16.01
C LYS A 54 20.23 -1.32 16.51
N LYS A 55 19.53 -0.56 15.66
CA LYS A 55 18.29 0.16 16.03
C LYS A 55 17.12 -0.76 16.37
N ILE A 56 17.02 -1.92 15.73
CA ILE A 56 15.94 -2.89 15.98
C ILE A 56 16.38 -4.10 16.80
N GLU A 57 17.61 -4.09 17.31
CA GLU A 57 18.19 -5.11 18.20
C GLU A 57 18.22 -6.53 17.60
N VAL A 58 18.60 -6.62 16.32
CA VAL A 58 18.80 -7.91 15.63
C VAL A 58 20.22 -8.03 15.09
N HIS A 59 20.64 -9.24 14.74
CA HIS A 59 21.92 -9.44 14.08
C HIS A 59 21.90 -8.87 12.64
N GLN A 60 22.98 -8.23 12.18
CA GLN A 60 23.07 -7.59 10.85
C GLN A 60 22.60 -8.49 9.70
N ASN A 61 23.02 -9.76 9.67
CA ASN A 61 22.62 -10.73 8.64
C ASN A 61 21.10 -10.88 8.51
N VAL A 62 20.33 -10.65 9.58
CA VAL A 62 18.87 -10.73 9.58
C VAL A 62 18.27 -9.64 8.68
N ILE A 63 18.82 -8.42 8.69
CA ILE A 63 18.37 -7.33 7.81
C ILE A 63 18.55 -7.72 6.33
N GLY A 64 19.71 -8.27 5.97
CA GLY A 64 19.96 -8.73 4.61
C GLY A 64 18.97 -9.83 4.18
N ARG A 65 18.62 -10.75 5.09
CA ARG A 65 17.61 -11.79 4.83
C ARG A 65 16.21 -11.19 4.66
N TYR A 66 15.84 -10.17 5.44
CA TYR A 66 14.59 -9.44 5.25
C TYR A 66 14.55 -8.76 3.88
N GLU A 67 15.60 -8.02 3.50
CA GLU A 67 15.65 -7.31 2.22
C GLU A 67 15.60 -8.23 0.99
N ARG A 68 16.04 -9.50 1.15
CA ARG A 68 15.98 -10.54 0.11
C ARG A 68 14.76 -11.47 0.22
N GLU A 69 13.82 -11.22 1.13
CA GLU A 69 12.63 -12.06 1.36
C GLU A 69 12.97 -13.50 1.83
N GLU A 70 14.16 -13.73 2.38
CA GLU A 70 14.63 -15.03 2.89
C GLU A 70 14.20 -15.28 4.35
N ALA A 71 13.66 -14.27 5.00
CA ALA A 71 13.10 -14.33 6.34
C ALA A 71 11.98 -13.30 6.48
N LYS A 72 11.02 -13.58 7.36
CA LYS A 72 9.99 -12.62 7.76
C LYS A 72 10.31 -12.05 9.15
N PRO A 73 10.08 -10.76 9.40
CA PRO A 73 10.22 -10.19 10.74
C PRO A 73 9.13 -10.73 11.66
N SER A 74 9.37 -10.67 12.97
CA SER A 74 8.27 -10.76 13.93
C SER A 74 7.40 -9.50 13.84
N ILE A 75 6.22 -9.53 14.48
CA ILE A 75 5.34 -8.35 14.51
C ILE A 75 6.04 -7.18 15.22
N GLU A 76 6.75 -7.46 16.31
CA GLU A 76 7.50 -6.47 17.08
C GLU A 76 8.60 -5.83 16.24
N VAL A 77 9.34 -6.62 15.47
CA VAL A 77 10.39 -6.11 14.58
C VAL A 77 9.79 -5.29 13.44
N ALA A 78 8.68 -5.75 12.84
CA ALA A 78 8.00 -5.02 11.79
C ALA A 78 7.44 -3.67 12.30
N SER A 79 6.91 -3.64 13.52
CA SER A 79 6.46 -2.40 14.18
C SER A 79 7.62 -1.44 14.39
N LYS A 80 8.75 -1.91 14.97
CA LYS A 80 9.95 -1.07 15.17
C LYS A 80 10.46 -0.48 13.85
N LEU A 81 10.45 -1.27 12.77
CA LEU A 81 10.85 -0.80 11.44
C LEU A 81 9.90 0.29 10.93
N ALA A 82 8.59 0.12 11.09
CA ALA A 82 7.59 1.11 10.69
C ALA A 82 7.80 2.45 11.44
N ASP A 83 8.06 2.38 12.75
CA ASP A 83 8.33 3.56 13.59
C ASP A 83 9.62 4.28 13.16
N ILE A 84 10.72 3.53 12.91
CA ILE A 84 12.00 4.10 12.48
C ILE A 84 11.87 4.85 11.16
N PHE A 85 11.07 4.31 10.24
CA PHE A 85 10.86 4.89 8.92
C PHE A 85 9.69 5.89 8.88
N ASN A 86 9.00 6.10 10.00
CA ASN A 86 7.81 6.95 10.09
C ASN A 86 6.75 6.62 9.02
N VAL A 87 6.47 5.33 8.85
CA VAL A 87 5.45 4.83 7.91
C VAL A 87 4.46 3.93 8.64
N SER A 88 3.28 3.72 8.06
CA SER A 88 2.34 2.73 8.62
C SER A 88 2.85 1.31 8.39
N LEU A 89 2.46 0.38 9.27
CA LEU A 89 2.77 -1.04 9.07
C LEU A 89 2.17 -1.57 7.76
N ASP A 90 0.97 -1.11 7.39
CA ASP A 90 0.33 -1.46 6.11
C ASP A 90 1.17 -0.98 4.91
N TYR A 91 1.77 0.20 5.01
CA TYR A 91 2.75 0.66 4.03
C TYR A 91 4.07 -0.09 4.15
N LEU A 92 4.47 -0.65 5.28
CA LEU A 92 5.71 -1.42 5.32
C LEU A 92 5.54 -2.80 4.66
N VAL A 93 4.38 -3.45 4.84
CA VAL A 93 4.16 -4.86 4.46
C VAL A 93 3.50 -5.09 3.10
N GLY A 94 3.29 -4.05 2.29
CA GLY A 94 2.69 -4.22 0.96
C GLY A 94 1.16 -4.13 0.93
N LYS A 95 0.48 -3.58 1.93
CA LYS A 95 -0.99 -3.48 1.91
C LYS A 95 -1.52 -2.19 1.30
N THR A 96 -0.70 -1.14 1.28
CA THR A 96 -1.02 0.15 0.66
C THR A 96 0.24 0.77 0.07
N GLU A 97 0.09 1.61 -0.96
CA GLU A 97 1.13 2.52 -1.46
C GLU A 97 0.96 3.94 -0.89
N LEU A 98 -0.11 4.19 -0.14
CA LEU A 98 -0.34 5.49 0.48
C LEU A 98 0.62 5.66 1.67
N LEU A 99 1.51 6.63 1.54
CA LEU A 99 2.25 7.16 2.67
C LEU A 99 1.29 7.92 3.58
N MET A 100 1.50 7.79 4.88
CA MET A 100 0.72 8.52 5.86
C MET A 100 1.11 10.00 5.79
N ASP A 101 0.15 10.88 5.49
CA ASP A 101 0.35 12.31 5.61
C ASP A 101 0.15 12.72 7.08
N GLU A 102 1.22 13.22 7.69
CA GLU A 102 1.24 13.58 9.11
C GLU A 102 0.24 14.71 9.41
N SER A 103 0.07 15.67 8.49
CA SER A 103 -0.86 16.78 8.65
C SER A 103 -2.32 16.30 8.66
N ILE A 104 -2.65 15.34 7.80
CA ILE A 104 -3.97 14.70 7.75
C ILE A 104 -4.21 13.88 9.01
N SER A 105 -3.21 13.08 9.41
CA SER A 105 -3.30 12.21 10.60
C SER A 105 -3.54 13.00 11.87
N ASN A 106 -2.80 14.10 12.07
CA ASN A 106 -2.94 14.97 13.23
C ASN A 106 -4.34 15.60 13.29
N ARG A 107 -4.91 15.99 12.14
CA ARG A 107 -6.29 16.49 12.07
C ARG A 107 -7.31 15.42 12.45
N ILE A 108 -7.15 14.19 11.94
CA ILE A 108 -8.03 13.06 12.29
C ILE A 108 -7.97 12.77 13.79
N LEU A 109 -6.77 12.70 14.38
CA LEU A 109 -6.58 12.48 15.82
C LEU A 109 -7.20 13.61 16.66
N THR A 110 -7.15 14.85 16.16
CA THR A 110 -7.79 15.99 16.82
C THR A 110 -9.30 15.84 16.80
N ILE A 111 -9.88 15.53 15.64
CA ILE A 111 -11.33 15.33 15.47
C ILE A 111 -11.86 14.20 16.38
N GLN A 112 -11.11 13.11 16.54
CA GLN A 112 -11.50 12.00 17.42
C GLN A 112 -11.62 12.40 18.90
N LYS A 113 -10.89 13.42 19.35
CA LYS A 113 -10.89 13.90 20.74
C LYS A 113 -11.97 14.95 21.02
N LEU A 114 -12.69 15.41 19.99
CA LEU A 114 -13.75 16.41 20.14
C LEU A 114 -15.05 15.81 20.66
N PRO A 115 -15.94 16.62 21.27
CA PRO A 115 -17.31 16.23 21.56
C PRO A 115 -18.03 15.68 20.33
N ASP A 116 -18.99 14.78 20.56
CA ASP A 116 -19.72 14.09 19.49
C ASP A 116 -20.41 15.08 18.55
N THR A 117 -21.01 16.13 19.08
CA THR A 117 -21.67 17.19 18.29
C THR A 117 -20.72 17.89 17.34
N ASP A 118 -19.53 18.30 17.81
CA ASP A 118 -18.54 18.97 16.98
C ASP A 118 -17.99 18.03 15.92
N ARG A 119 -17.71 16.79 16.31
CA ARG A 119 -17.22 15.75 15.41
C ARG A 119 -18.23 15.45 14.30
N GLU A 120 -19.52 15.34 14.62
CA GLU A 120 -20.59 15.13 13.63
C GLU A 120 -20.69 16.28 12.62
N HIS A 121 -20.65 17.53 13.09
CA HIS A 121 -20.69 18.70 12.21
C HIS A 121 -19.46 18.78 11.27
N ILE A 122 -18.28 18.45 11.79
CA ILE A 122 -17.06 18.40 10.99
C ILE A 122 -17.15 17.29 9.94
N LEU A 123 -17.57 16.08 10.32
CA LEU A 123 -17.71 14.97 9.39
C LEU A 123 -18.74 15.25 8.30
N PHE A 124 -19.89 15.84 8.64
CA PHE A 124 -20.89 16.26 7.66
C PHE A 124 -20.31 17.25 6.64
N THR A 125 -19.54 18.24 7.10
CA THR A 125 -18.88 19.21 6.23
C THR A 125 -17.86 18.54 5.31
N ILE A 126 -17.03 17.64 5.86
CA ILE A 126 -16.04 16.87 5.08
C ILE A 126 -16.72 16.05 3.99
N ASP A 127 -17.80 15.34 4.31
CA ASP A 127 -18.55 14.53 3.35
C ASP A 127 -19.13 15.37 2.20
N ALA A 128 -19.66 16.55 2.53
CA ALA A 128 -20.14 17.50 1.52
C ALA A 128 -19.02 17.96 0.58
N MET A 129 -17.86 18.33 1.13
CA MET A 129 -16.70 18.76 0.33
C MET A 129 -16.10 17.62 -0.51
N ILE A 130 -16.06 16.39 0.01
CA ILE A 130 -15.61 15.21 -0.73
C ILE A 130 -16.55 14.93 -1.91
N ARG A 131 -17.87 15.04 -1.70
CA ARG A 131 -18.87 14.85 -2.76
C ARG A 131 -18.69 15.87 -3.89
N ASP A 132 -18.51 17.15 -3.55
CA ASP A 132 -18.23 18.20 -4.53
C ASP A 132 -16.96 17.91 -5.33
N ALA A 133 -15.85 17.60 -4.64
CA ALA A 133 -14.58 17.31 -5.29
C ALA A 133 -14.67 16.12 -6.25
N LYS A 134 -15.34 15.03 -5.84
CA LYS A 134 -15.57 13.85 -6.69
C LYS A 134 -16.42 14.19 -7.93
N ALA A 135 -17.45 15.02 -7.78
CA ALA A 135 -18.27 15.46 -8.91
C ALA A 135 -17.41 16.25 -9.91
N ARG A 136 -16.60 17.22 -9.44
CA ARG A 136 -15.72 18.00 -10.31
C ARG A 136 -14.74 17.12 -11.10
N LEU A 137 -14.18 16.09 -10.47
CA LEU A 137 -13.27 15.14 -11.12
C LEU A 137 -13.96 14.19 -12.12
N ALA A 138 -15.26 13.95 -11.97
CA ALA A 138 -16.03 13.07 -12.86
C ALA A 138 -16.51 13.77 -14.14
N TYR A 139 -16.63 15.11 -14.10
CA TYR A 139 -17.08 15.94 -15.22
C TYR A 139 -15.94 16.77 -15.86
N SER A 140 -14.70 16.61 -15.38
CA SER A 140 -13.47 17.14 -15.98
C SER A 140 -12.88 16.16 -16.98
#